data_AF-A0A167EPA6-F1
#
_entry.id   AF-A0A167EPA6-F1
#
_cell.length_a   1.000
_cell.length_b   1.000
_cell.length_c   1.000
_cell.angle_alpha   90.00
_cell.angle_beta   90.00
_cell.angle_gamma   90.00
#
_symmetry.space_group_name_H-M   'P 1'
#
loop_
_entity.id
_entity.type
_entity.pdbx_description
1 polymer ?
#
loop_
_entity_poly.entity_id
_entity_poly.type
_entity_poly.pdbx_seq_one_letter_code
_entity_poly.pdbx_strand_id
1 'polypeptide(L)'
;MIIVTIARDYPHQALWSILAVVNSRQEKRQNKGKSIINRLRATTKNSSGSSTARELLNPAVKLVSVFINFCNTTPPRNRATCDLTRDLNFDMSSVPCKLAMPVRQMLDISLPATPSEVKHHSPFQENVYIYGRFYFILVTID
;
A
#
# COMPACT_ATOMS: atom_id res chain seq x y z
N MET A 1 14.10 -11.19 -11.60
CA MET A 1 13.00 -10.27 -11.98
C MET A 1 13.12 -9.03 -11.11
N ILE A 2 13.44 -7.88 -11.69
CA ILE A 2 13.86 -6.66 -10.98
C ILE A 2 12.83 -6.19 -9.93
N ILE A 3 11.54 -6.25 -10.26
CA ILE A 3 10.45 -5.77 -9.38
C ILE A 3 10.43 -6.50 -8.03
N VAL A 4 10.70 -7.81 -8.01
CA VAL A 4 10.70 -8.60 -6.76
C VAL A 4 11.87 -8.20 -5.87
N THR A 5 13.02 -7.87 -6.45
CA THR A 5 14.18 -7.38 -5.71
C THR A 5 13.89 -6.02 -5.09
N ILE A 6 13.35 -5.08 -5.87
CA ILE A 6 12.99 -3.75 -5.38
C ILE A 6 11.94 -3.84 -4.27
N ALA A 7 10.89 -4.67 -4.46
CA ALA A 7 9.85 -4.84 -3.45
C ALA A 7 10.31 -5.55 -2.18
N ARG A 8 11.42 -6.30 -2.24
CA ARG A 8 12.07 -6.89 -1.06
C ARG A 8 12.83 -5.83 -0.29
N ASP A 9 13.59 -4.99 -1.00
CA ASP A 9 14.48 -4.01 -0.38
C ASP A 9 13.70 -2.75 0.10
N TYR A 10 12.64 -2.36 -0.62
CA TYR A 10 11.78 -1.20 -0.32
C TYR A 10 10.28 -1.58 -0.35
N PRO A 11 9.81 -2.41 0.61
CA PRO A 11 8.44 -2.91 0.59
C PRO A 11 7.39 -1.82 0.80
N HIS A 12 7.68 -0.81 1.63
CA HIS A 12 6.71 0.25 1.98
C HIS A 12 6.24 1.06 0.76
N GLN A 13 7.15 1.33 -0.17
CA GLN A 13 6.90 2.12 -1.37
C GLN A 13 6.38 1.26 -2.52
N ALA A 14 7.02 0.10 -2.76
CA ALA A 14 6.72 -0.74 -3.93
C ALA A 14 5.37 -1.46 -3.84
N LEU A 15 4.90 -1.80 -2.64
CA LEU A 15 3.69 -2.61 -2.46
C LEU A 15 2.43 -1.93 -3.03
N TRP A 16 2.29 -0.61 -2.88
CA TRP A 16 1.12 0.12 -3.40
C TRP A 16 0.94 -0.05 -4.91
N SER A 17 2.03 0.10 -5.65
CA SER A 17 2.04 -0.07 -7.11
C SER A 17 1.71 -1.51 -7.51
N ILE A 18 2.22 -2.50 -6.79
CA ILE A 18 1.97 -3.93 -7.07
C ILE A 18 0.51 -4.28 -6.77
N LEU A 19 -0.04 -3.82 -5.64
CA LEU A 19 -1.42 -4.10 -5.24
C LEU A 19 -2.44 -3.47 -6.19
N ALA A 20 -2.14 -2.30 -6.77
CA ALA A 20 -2.95 -1.72 -7.82
C ALA A 20 -3.02 -2.61 -9.08
N VAL A 21 -1.89 -3.22 -9.47
CA VAL A 21 -1.84 -4.14 -10.63
C VAL A 21 -2.61 -5.44 -10.35
N VAL A 22 -2.56 -5.94 -9.12
CA VAL A 22 -3.29 -7.15 -8.69
C VAL A 22 -4.81 -6.95 -8.76
N ASN A 23 -5.29 -5.75 -8.46
CA ASN A 23 -6.71 -5.40 -8.50
C ASN A 23 -7.15 -4.78 -9.84
N SER A 24 -6.34 -4.91 -10.89
CA SER A 24 -6.68 -4.44 -12.24
C SER A 24 -7.83 -5.24 -12.86
N ARG A 25 -8.71 -4.56 -13.60
CA ARG A 25 -9.82 -5.18 -14.38
C ARG A 25 -9.31 -6.04 -15.54
N GLN A 26 -8.12 -5.75 -16.07
CA GLN A 26 -7.51 -6.53 -17.15
C GLN A 26 -6.85 -7.81 -16.62
N GLU A 27 -7.34 -8.96 -17.08
CA GLU A 27 -6.91 -10.28 -16.59
C GLU A 27 -5.39 -10.52 -16.74
N LYS A 28 -4.82 -10.16 -17.90
CA LYS A 28 -3.37 -10.28 -18.15
C LYS A 28 -2.53 -9.52 -17.10
N ARG A 29 -2.99 -8.34 -16.67
CA ARG A 29 -2.31 -7.53 -15.65
C ARG A 29 -2.48 -8.15 -14.26
N GLN A 30 -3.70 -8.57 -13.93
CA GLN A 30 -3.99 -9.23 -12.67
C GLN A 30 -3.16 -10.52 -12.50
N ASN A 31 -3.08 -11.38 -13.52
CA ASN A 31 -2.32 -12.63 -13.46
C ASN A 31 -0.83 -12.37 -13.25
N LYS A 32 -0.27 -11.35 -13.92
CA LYS A 32 1.12 -10.89 -13.67
C LYS A 32 1.30 -10.37 -12.25
N GLY A 33 0.40 -9.55 -11.75
CA GLY A 33 0.43 -9.04 -10.37
C GLY A 33 0.40 -10.15 -9.32
N LYS A 34 -0.51 -11.12 -9.48
CA LYS A 34 -0.58 -12.32 -8.62
C LYS A 34 0.72 -13.12 -8.66
N SER A 35 1.33 -13.29 -9.83
CA SER A 35 2.63 -13.96 -9.97
C SER A 35 3.75 -13.24 -9.21
N ILE A 36 3.77 -11.90 -9.25
CA ILE A 36 4.74 -11.08 -8.49
C ILE A 36 4.56 -11.27 -6.99
N ILE A 37 3.33 -11.18 -6.48
CA ILE A 37 3.03 -11.40 -5.06
C ILE A 37 3.43 -12.81 -4.60
N ASN A 38 3.12 -13.83 -5.41
CA ASN A 38 3.46 -15.21 -5.08
C ASN A 38 4.99 -15.43 -5.01
N ARG A 39 5.74 -14.82 -5.94
CA ARG A 39 7.20 -14.85 -5.90
C ARG A 39 7.77 -14.08 -4.71
N LEU A 40 7.24 -12.90 -4.41
CA LEU A 40 7.64 -12.12 -3.23
C LEU A 40 7.42 -12.92 -1.93
N ARG A 41 6.29 -13.63 -1.81
CA ARG A 41 6.01 -14.56 -0.70
C ARG A 41 7.00 -15.72 -0.59
N ALA A 42 7.51 -16.22 -1.72
CA ALA A 42 8.48 -17.30 -1.76
C ALA A 42 9.89 -16.81 -1.40
N THR A 43 10.33 -15.67 -1.96
CA THR A 43 11.65 -15.09 -1.70
C THR A 43 11.82 -14.64 -0.24
N THR A 44 10.75 -14.15 0.38
CA THR A 44 10.74 -13.73 1.79
C THR A 44 10.86 -14.88 2.80
N LYS A 45 10.63 -16.14 2.39
CA LYS A 45 10.80 -17.31 3.28
C LYS A 45 12.27 -17.69 3.52
N ASN A 46 13.17 -17.34 2.60
CA ASN A 46 14.51 -17.92 2.54
C ASN A 46 15.63 -16.96 2.97
N SER A 47 15.30 -15.76 3.49
CA SER A 47 16.31 -14.76 3.86
C SER A 47 16.04 -14.19 5.25
N SER A 48 17.05 -14.25 6.12
CA SER A 48 17.02 -13.86 7.53
C SER A 48 16.76 -12.37 7.78
N GLY A 49 16.91 -11.51 6.77
CA GLY A 49 16.60 -10.07 6.83
C GLY A 49 15.27 -9.66 6.18
N SER A 50 14.45 -10.60 5.72
CA SER A 50 13.26 -10.32 4.87
C SER A 50 11.91 -10.39 5.62
N SER A 51 11.92 -10.37 6.96
CA SER A 51 10.71 -10.42 7.79
C SER A 51 9.74 -9.27 7.49
N THR A 52 10.27 -8.05 7.31
CA THR A 52 9.47 -6.83 7.14
C THR A 52 8.53 -6.89 5.93
N ALA A 53 9.03 -7.33 4.76
CA ALA A 53 8.19 -7.42 3.56
C ALA A 53 7.06 -8.46 3.71
N ARG A 54 7.32 -9.55 4.45
CA ARG A 54 6.32 -10.60 4.71
C ARG A 54 5.26 -10.14 5.71
N GLU A 55 5.68 -9.46 6.77
CA GLU A 55 4.81 -8.88 7.79
C GLU A 55 3.89 -7.80 7.21
N LEU A 56 4.36 -7.04 6.23
CA LEU A 56 3.58 -5.98 5.58
C LEU A 56 2.61 -6.49 4.52
N LEU A 57 2.95 -7.57 3.82
CA LEU A 57 2.20 -8.00 2.64
C LEU A 57 0.75 -8.38 2.95
N ASN A 58 0.51 -9.16 4.01
CA ASN A 58 -0.84 -9.61 4.34
C ASN A 58 -1.73 -8.45 4.84
N PRO A 59 -1.28 -7.59 5.78
CA PRO A 59 -2.00 -6.37 6.12
C PRO A 59 -2.26 -5.46 4.93
N ALA A 60 -1.30 -5.29 4.03
CA ALA A 60 -1.43 -4.43 2.85
C ALA A 60 -2.49 -4.95 1.87
N VAL A 61 -2.51 -6.25 1.59
CA VAL A 61 -3.56 -6.87 0.76
C VAL A 61 -4.94 -6.69 1.39
N LYS A 62 -5.06 -6.91 2.71
CA LYS A 62 -6.32 -6.71 3.43
C LYS A 62 -6.76 -5.25 3.36
N LEU A 63 -5.89 -4.30 3.65
CA LEU A 63 -6.21 -2.87 3.62
C LEU A 63 -6.72 -2.42 2.24
N VAL A 64 -6.01 -2.79 1.17
CA VAL A 64 -6.43 -2.42 -0.18
C VAL A 64 -7.78 -3.03 -0.55
N SER A 65 -8.07 -4.25 -0.10
CA SER A 65 -9.40 -4.84 -0.29
C SER A 65 -10.51 -4.06 0.43
N VAL A 66 -10.22 -3.56 1.64
CA VAL A 66 -11.15 -2.69 2.38
C VAL A 66 -11.37 -1.38 1.63
N PHE A 67 -10.31 -0.76 1.10
CA PHE A 67 -10.42 0.46 0.29
C PHE A 67 -11.23 0.25 -0.99
N ILE A 68 -11.03 -0.87 -1.69
CA ILE A 68 -11.80 -1.17 -2.91
C ILE A 68 -13.28 -1.38 -2.56
N ASN A 69 -13.58 -2.13 -1.50
CA ASN A 69 -14.96 -2.34 -1.05
C ASN A 69 -15.62 -1.02 -0.63
N PHE A 70 -14.87 -0.17 0.06
CA PHE A 70 -15.31 1.17 0.43
C PHE A 70 -15.65 2.03 -0.80
N CYS A 71 -14.79 2.05 -1.82
CA CYS A 71 -15.07 2.75 -3.08
C CYS A 71 -16.30 2.22 -3.83
N ASN A 72 -16.68 0.96 -3.61
CA ASN A 72 -17.88 0.36 -4.20
C ASN A 72 -19.14 0.56 -3.34
N THR A 73 -19.01 1.13 -2.14
CA THR A 73 -20.12 1.37 -1.23
C THR A 73 -20.76 2.73 -1.53
N THR A 74 -22.09 2.75 -1.69
CA THR A 74 -22.83 3.99 -1.95
C THR A 74 -22.98 4.77 -0.65
N PRO A 75 -22.54 6.04 -0.58
CA PRO A 75 -22.72 6.85 0.61
C PRO A 75 -24.19 7.24 0.81
N PRO A 76 -24.63 7.49 2.07
CA PRO A 76 -25.97 7.96 2.35
C PRO A 76 -26.19 9.34 1.71
N ARG A 77 -27.26 9.49 0.91
CA ARG A 77 -27.56 10.74 0.18
C ARG A 77 -28.24 11.81 1.03
N ASN A 78 -28.70 11.45 2.22
CA ASN A 78 -29.55 12.29 3.07
C ASN A 78 -28.79 13.05 4.16
N ARG A 79 -27.46 12.87 4.26
CA ARG A 79 -26.62 13.50 5.28
C ARG A 79 -25.27 13.88 4.69
N ALA A 80 -24.80 15.10 5.00
CA ALA A 80 -23.48 15.58 4.59
C ALA A 80 -22.32 14.91 5.35
N THR A 81 -22.63 14.25 6.47
CA THR A 81 -21.67 13.51 7.30
C THR A 81 -22.06 12.04 7.38
N CYS A 82 -21.10 11.15 7.20
CA CYS A 82 -21.28 9.71 7.27
C CYS A 82 -20.18 9.06 8.11
N ASP A 83 -20.55 8.07 8.91
CA ASP A 83 -19.62 7.27 9.70
C ASP A 83 -19.04 6.14 8.86
N LEU A 84 -17.71 6.00 8.86
CA LEU A 84 -16.97 4.95 8.14
C LEU A 84 -17.46 3.53 8.45
N THR A 85 -17.58 3.19 9.73
CA THR A 85 -17.95 1.84 10.16
C THR A 85 -19.44 1.59 10.01
N ARG A 86 -20.28 2.59 10.35
CA ARG A 86 -21.74 2.42 10.39
C ARG A 86 -22.39 2.59 9.02
N ASP A 87 -21.98 3.62 8.28
CA ASP A 87 -22.62 3.98 7.02
C ASP A 87 -21.88 3.43 5.79
N LEU A 88 -20.57 3.19 5.88
CA LEU A 88 -19.72 2.79 4.75
C LEU A 88 -19.10 1.39 4.92
N ASN A 89 -19.50 0.64 5.95
CA ASN A 89 -19.05 -0.73 6.23
C ASN A 89 -17.52 -0.92 6.21
N PHE A 90 -16.78 0.10 6.64
CA PHE A 90 -15.34 0.06 6.63
C PHE A 90 -14.79 -0.86 7.75
N ASP A 91 -14.01 -1.87 7.37
CA ASP A 91 -13.38 -2.78 8.32
C ASP A 91 -12.16 -2.13 9.00
N MET A 92 -12.40 -1.56 10.18
CA MET A 92 -11.37 -0.94 11.02
C MET A 92 -10.37 -1.95 11.60
N SER A 93 -10.62 -3.27 11.53
CA SER A 93 -9.64 -4.27 12.01
C SER A 93 -8.38 -4.36 11.14
N SER A 94 -8.41 -3.74 9.96
CA SER A 94 -7.25 -3.59 9.08
C SER A 94 -6.31 -2.43 9.48
N VAL A 95 -6.67 -1.67 10.51
CA VAL A 95 -6.00 -0.45 10.97
C VAL A 95 -5.75 -0.57 12.48
N PRO A 96 -4.56 -0.23 13.01
CA PRO A 96 -3.41 0.38 12.34
C PRO A 96 -2.59 -0.64 11.55
N CYS A 97 -2.07 -0.22 10.40
CA CYS A 97 -1.16 -1.03 9.61
C CYS A 97 0.20 -0.31 9.49
N LYS A 98 1.30 -1.07 9.48
CA LYS A 98 2.66 -0.53 9.29
C LYS A 98 2.98 -0.21 7.82
N LEU A 99 1.98 -0.24 6.94
CA LEU A 99 2.16 0.18 5.55
C LEU A 99 2.27 1.70 5.54
N ALA A 100 3.33 2.21 4.89
CA ALA A 100 3.55 3.64 4.82
C ALA A 100 2.54 4.25 3.84
N MET A 101 2.08 5.47 4.08
CA MET A 101 1.06 6.11 3.24
C MET A 101 1.60 6.46 1.85
N PRO A 102 0.79 6.39 0.78
CA PRO A 102 1.21 6.79 -0.55
C PRO A 102 1.08 8.32 -0.71
N VAL A 103 1.72 9.10 0.16
CA VAL A 103 1.83 10.55 -0.02
C VAL A 103 3.00 10.87 -0.95
N ARG A 104 2.94 12.02 -1.63
CA ARG A 104 4.00 12.43 -2.59
C ARG A 104 5.40 12.33 -2.00
N GLN A 105 5.61 12.80 -0.77
CA GLN A 105 6.92 12.79 -0.10
C GLN A 105 7.54 11.40 0.02
N MET A 106 6.72 10.34 0.10
CA MET A 106 7.21 8.95 0.19
C MET A 106 7.41 8.26 -1.16
N LEU A 107 6.83 8.80 -2.22
CA LEU A 107 6.97 8.28 -3.58
C LEU A 107 8.00 9.07 -4.39
N ASP A 108 8.51 10.16 -3.83
CA ASP A 108 9.58 10.95 -4.44
C ASP A 108 10.93 10.29 -4.19
N ILE A 109 11.72 10.16 -5.27
CA ILE A 109 13.00 9.46 -5.24
C ILE A 109 14.09 10.51 -5.34
N SER A 110 14.94 10.56 -4.31
CA SER A 110 16.18 11.33 -4.38
C SER A 110 17.26 10.50 -5.04
N LEU A 111 18.01 11.08 -5.97
CA LEU A 111 19.19 10.47 -6.56
C LEU A 111 20.44 10.99 -5.84
N PRO A 112 21.45 10.14 -5.61
CA PRO A 112 22.70 10.59 -4.99
C PRO A 112 23.39 11.61 -5.89
N ALA A 113 23.88 12.70 -5.30
CA ALA A 113 24.55 13.77 -6.04
C ALA A 113 25.91 13.32 -6.57
N THR A 114 26.58 12.40 -5.88
CA THR A 114 27.86 11.85 -6.28
C THR A 114 27.89 10.31 -6.23
N PRO A 115 28.71 9.64 -7.08
CA PRO A 115 28.87 8.18 -7.06
C PRO A 115 29.38 7.63 -5.72
N SER A 116 30.13 8.44 -4.96
CA SER A 116 30.68 8.06 -3.65
C SER A 116 29.59 7.92 -2.58
N GLU A 117 28.47 8.64 -2.71
CA GLU A 117 27.39 8.66 -1.73
C GLU A 117 26.39 7.51 -1.89
N VAL A 118 26.44 6.77 -3.01
CA VAL A 118 25.51 5.67 -3.33
C VAL A 118 25.36 4.66 -2.20
N LYS A 119 26.43 4.41 -1.42
CA LYS A 119 26.42 3.43 -0.31
C LYS A 119 25.66 3.89 0.94
N HIS A 120 25.57 5.20 1.18
CA HIS A 120 24.97 5.78 2.39
C HIS A 120 23.69 6.57 2.09
N HIS A 121 23.36 6.69 0.80
CA HIS A 121 22.19 7.42 0.34
C HIS A 121 20.91 6.65 0.65
N SER A 122 19.98 7.30 1.35
CA SER A 122 18.60 6.85 1.45
C SER A 122 17.79 7.45 0.30
N PRO A 123 17.30 6.64 -0.65
CA PRO A 123 16.58 7.17 -1.81
C PRO A 123 15.19 7.72 -1.46
N PHE A 124 14.61 7.29 -0.35
CA PHE A 124 13.30 7.73 0.12
C PHE A 124 13.41 8.52 1.43
N GLN A 125 12.52 9.50 1.60
CA GLN A 125 12.34 10.24 2.85
C GLN A 125 11.70 9.36 3.95
N GLU A 126 11.56 9.89 5.16
CA GLU A 126 10.97 9.17 6.29
C GLU A 126 9.56 8.62 5.98
N ASN A 127 9.31 7.40 6.44
CA ASN A 127 8.02 6.74 6.26
C ASN A 127 6.97 7.41 7.15
N VAL A 128 5.90 7.93 6.55
CA VAL A 128 4.68 8.31 7.28
C VAL A 128 3.76 7.09 7.36
N TYR A 129 3.38 6.72 8.58
CA TYR A 129 2.50 5.56 8.82
C TYR A 129 1.09 5.99 9.17
N ILE A 130 0.14 5.07 8.98
CA ILE A 130 -1.25 5.25 9.39
C ILE A 130 -1.34 4.97 10.90
N TYR A 131 -1.32 6.03 11.70
CA TYR A 131 -1.67 5.96 13.12
C TYR A 131 -3.12 6.40 13.32
N GLY A 132 -3.94 5.48 13.84
CA GLY A 132 -5.15 5.76 14.62
C GLY A 132 -6.18 6.77 14.11
N ARG A 133 -7.35 6.23 13.74
CA ARG A 133 -8.65 6.91 13.51
C ARG A 133 -8.74 7.72 12.22
N PHE A 134 -9.37 7.09 11.22
CA PHE A 134 -9.78 7.76 9.99
C PHE A 134 -11.01 8.63 10.23
N TYR A 135 -10.96 9.87 9.76
CA TYR A 135 -12.10 10.75 9.61
C TYR A 135 -12.21 11.07 8.12
N PHE A 136 -13.26 10.59 7.44
CA PHE A 136 -13.58 11.03 6.09
C PHE A 136 -14.76 12.00 6.17
N ILE A 137 -14.56 13.20 5.65
CA ILE A 137 -15.63 14.16 5.38
C ILE A 137 -15.87 14.07 3.88
N LEU A 138 -16.99 13.44 3.49
CA LEU A 138 -17.41 13.43 2.09
C LEU A 138 -18.01 14.82 1.78
N VAL A 139 -17.23 15.67 1.13
CA VAL A 139 -17.78 16.91 0.56
C VAL A 139 -18.46 16.53 -0.75
N THR A 140 -19.78 16.55 -0.76
CA THR A 140 -20.56 16.51 -2.00
C THR A 140 -20.29 17.80 -2.76
N ILE A 141 -19.63 17.69 -3.91
CA ILE A 141 -19.49 18.80 -4.86
C ILE A 141 -20.79 18.77 -5.68
N ASP A 142 -21.67 19.73 -5.41
CA ASP A 142 -22.89 19.99 -6.20
C ASP A 142 -22.54 20.50 -7.61
#